data_AF-A0A4V5V1S8-F1
#
_entry.id   AF-A0A4V5V1S8-F1
#
_cell.length_a   1.000
_cell.length_b   1.000
_cell.length_c   1.000
_cell.angle_alpha   90.00
_cell.angle_beta   90.00
_cell.angle_gamma   90.00
#
_symmetry.space_group_name_H-M   'P 1'
#
loop_
_entity.id
_entity.type
_entity.pdbx_description
1 polymer ?
#
loop_
_entity_poly.entity_id
_entity_poly.type
_entity_poly.pdbx_seq_one_letter_code
_entity_poly.pdbx_strand_id
1 'polypeptide(L)' 'MCDRGRDAVTTAVAATIRERARAARQALRAAHRSGDAHAVLVAEEEWEDLRRLARAHSVVLPEDDGGEDEGVKA' A
#
# COMPACT_ATOMS: atom_id res chain seq x y z
N MET A 1 29.72 -13.28 -10.20
CA MET A 1 29.64 -11.85 -9.83
C MET A 1 28.43 -11.21 -10.53
N CYS A 2 27.21 -11.71 -10.30
CA CYS A 2 25.98 -11.30 -11.03
C CYS A 2 24.81 -10.89 -10.10
N ASP A 3 25.06 -10.67 -8.81
CA ASP A 3 24.01 -10.44 -7.82
C ASP A 3 23.54 -8.97 -7.77
N ARG A 4 24.49 -8.03 -7.91
CA ARG A 4 24.27 -6.59 -7.70
C ARG A 4 23.19 -5.94 -8.59
N GLY A 5 22.98 -6.46 -9.80
CA GLY A 5 21.94 -5.94 -10.71
C GLY A 5 20.53 -6.32 -10.30
N ARG A 6 20.34 -7.51 -9.70
CA ARG A 6 19.03 -8.01 -9.25
C ARG A 6 18.57 -7.27 -8.00
N ASP A 7 19.50 -6.95 -7.11
CA ASP A 7 19.22 -6.20 -5.88
C ASP A 7 18.82 -4.75 -6.14
N ALA A 8 19.50 -4.09 -7.10
CA ALA A 8 19.18 -2.72 -7.49
C ALA A 8 17.78 -2.61 -8.11
N VAL A 9 17.41 -3.54 -9.00
CA VAL A 9 16.06 -3.61 -9.59
C VAL A 9 15.01 -3.90 -8.53
N THR A 10 15.29 -4.83 -7.60
CA THR A 10 14.37 -5.16 -6.51
C THR A 10 14.18 -3.96 -5.57
N THR A 11 15.23 -3.19 -5.31
CA THR A 11 15.17 -1.96 -4.52
C THR A 11 14.38 -0.86 -5.23
N ALA A 12 14.56 -0.70 -6.54
CA ALA A 12 13.80 0.26 -7.34
C ALA A 12 12.30 -0.09 -7.40
N VAL A 13 11.98 -1.37 -7.61
CA VAL A 13 10.58 -1.86 -7.57
C VAL A 13 9.96 -1.60 -6.19
N ALA A 14 10.69 -1.91 -5.11
CA ALA A 14 10.22 -1.66 -3.75
C ALA A 14 9.99 -0.17 -3.47
N ALA A 15 10.86 0.71 -3.97
CA ALA A 15 10.71 2.15 -3.83
C ALA A 15 9.44 2.66 -4.54
N THR A 16 9.24 2.24 -5.79
CA THR A 16 8.05 2.59 -6.58
C THR A 16 6.76 2.13 -5.91
N ILE A 17 6.72 0.87 -5.42
CA ILE A 17 5.55 0.33 -4.71
C ILE A 17 5.22 1.19 -3.48
N ARG A 18 6.22 1.57 -2.68
CA ARG A 18 6.02 2.41 -1.49
C ARG A 18 5.56 3.82 -1.81
N GLU A 19 6.08 4.41 -2.88
CA GLU A 19 5.68 5.74 -3.34
C GLU A 19 4.21 5.74 -3.78
N ARG A 20 3.82 4.77 -4.60
CA ARG A 20 2.43 4.59 -5.04
C ARG A 20 1.49 4.34 -3.87
N ALA A 21 1.89 3.50 -2.92
CA ALA A 21 1.17 3.28 -1.67
C ALA A 21 0.92 4.57 -0.87
N ARG A 22 1.93 5.45 -0.76
CA ARG A 22 1.75 6.75 -0.11
C ARG A 22 0.78 7.66 -0.85
N ALA A 23 0.78 7.64 -2.19
CA ALA A 23 -0.13 8.44 -3.00
C ALA A 23 -1.58 7.95 -2.87
N ALA A 24 -1.81 6.63 -3.01
CA ALA A 24 -3.12 6.01 -2.86
C ALA A 24 -3.74 6.33 -1.48
N ARG A 25 -2.95 6.22 -0.40
CA ARG A 25 -3.43 6.55 0.95
C ARG A 25 -3.78 8.03 1.13
N GLN A 26 -3.08 8.94 0.45
CA GLN A 26 -3.43 10.36 0.45
C GLN A 26 -4.74 10.61 -0.31
N ALA A 27 -4.93 9.93 -1.44
CA ALA A 27 -6.16 10.00 -2.24
C ALA A 27 -7.36 9.47 -1.43
N LEU A 28 -7.22 8.32 -0.76
CA LEU A 28 -8.27 7.76 0.09
C LEU A 28 -8.68 8.71 1.21
N ARG A 29 -7.70 9.31 1.92
CA ARG A 29 -7.98 10.33 2.94
C ARG A 29 -8.66 11.57 2.36
N ALA A 30 -8.30 11.98 1.15
CA ALA A 30 -8.94 13.11 0.49
C ALA A 30 -10.40 12.78 0.10
N ALA A 31 -10.63 11.59 -0.44
CA ALA A 31 -11.97 11.10 -0.81
C ALA A 31 -12.90 10.96 0.40
N HIS A 32 -12.40 10.45 1.53
CA HIS A 32 -13.15 10.44 2.79
C HIS A 32 -13.51 11.85 3.26
N ARG A 33 -12.58 12.81 3.17
CA ARG A 33 -12.87 14.21 3.55
C ARG A 33 -13.86 14.90 2.61
N SER A 34 -13.87 14.55 1.33
CA SER A 34 -14.82 15.12 0.37
C SER A 34 -16.20 14.46 0.42
N GLY A 35 -16.35 13.31 1.11
CA GLY A 35 -17.59 12.54 1.14
C GLY A 35 -17.94 11.91 -0.21
N ASP A 36 -16.96 11.77 -1.10
CA ASP A 36 -17.17 11.21 -2.44
C ASP A 36 -17.03 9.69 -2.36
N ALA A 37 -18.17 9.01 -2.23
CA ALA A 37 -18.23 7.56 -2.14
C ALA A 37 -17.63 6.85 -3.36
N HIS A 38 -17.70 7.44 -4.56
CA HIS A 38 -17.10 6.85 -5.74
C HIS A 38 -15.58 6.95 -5.68
N ALA A 39 -15.05 8.12 -5.31
CA ALA A 39 -13.61 8.32 -5.14
C ALA A 39 -13.02 7.45 -4.03
N VAL A 40 -13.79 7.17 -2.96
CA VAL A 40 -13.41 6.23 -1.90
C VAL A 40 -13.25 4.83 -2.47
N LEU A 41 -14.27 4.32 -3.16
CA LEU A 41 -14.24 2.97 -3.76
C LEU A 41 -13.05 2.79 -4.71
N VAL A 42 -12.79 3.77 -5.58
CA VAL A 42 -11.64 3.73 -6.50
C VAL A 42 -10.32 3.73 -5.73
N ALA A 43 -10.19 4.57 -4.69
CA ALA A 43 -8.97 4.63 -3.91
C ALA A 43 -8.73 3.37 -3.05
N GLU A 44 -9.79 2.69 -2.60
CA GLU A 44 -9.71 1.41 -1.89
C GLU A 44 -9.27 0.26 -2.83
N GLU A 45 -9.81 0.20 -4.05
CA GLU A 45 -9.40 -0.79 -5.06
C GLU A 45 -7.91 -0.64 -5.41
N GLU A 46 -7.45 0.58 -5.67
CA GLU A 46 -6.05 0.89 -5.93
C GLU A 46 -5.14 0.51 -4.74
N TRP A 47 -5.63 0.69 -3.51
CA TRP A 47 -4.91 0.29 -2.30
C TRP A 47 -4.80 -1.24 -2.17
N GLU A 48 -5.86 -1.98 -2.46
CA GLU A 48 -5.81 -3.45 -2.48
C GLU A 48 -4.81 -3.98 -3.52
N ASP A 49 -4.80 -3.42 -4.72
CA ASP A 49 -3.88 -3.84 -5.78
C ASP A 49 -2.43 -3.61 -5.38
N LEU A 50 -2.15 -2.47 -4.73
CA LEU A 50 -0.83 -2.19 -4.17
C LEU A 50 -0.45 -3.16 -3.05
N ARG A 51 -1.39 -3.58 -2.20
CA ARG A 51 -1.14 -4.62 -1.17
C ARG A 51 -0.81 -5.96 -1.81
N ARG A 52 -1.54 -6.36 -2.87
CA ARG A 52 -1.25 -7.60 -3.63
C ARG A 52 0.13 -7.54 -4.27
N LEU A 53 0.45 -6.43 -4.93
CA LEU A 53 1.75 -6.21 -5.57
C LEU A 53 2.89 -6.21 -4.55
N ALA A 54 2.71 -5.53 -3.42
CA ALA A 54 3.69 -5.49 -2.35
C ALA A 54 3.96 -6.90 -1.78
N ARG A 55 2.91 -7.70 -1.56
CA ARG A 55 3.06 -9.10 -1.12
C ARG A 55 3.81 -9.95 -2.14
N ALA A 56 3.51 -9.81 -3.43
CA ALA A 56 4.22 -10.52 -4.50
C ALA A 56 5.72 -10.18 -4.54
N HIS A 57 6.08 -8.95 -4.19
CA HIS A 57 7.47 -8.46 -4.17
C HIS A 57 8.11 -8.47 -2.76
N SER A 58 7.45 -9.03 -1.74
CA SER A 58 7.92 -9.02 -0.34
C SER A 58 8.22 -7.61 0.20
N VAL A 59 7.48 -6.60 -0.25
CA VAL A 59 7.59 -5.21 0.18
C VAL A 59 6.66 -4.95 1.35
N VAL A 60 7.19 -4.40 2.43
CA VAL A 60 6.38 -3.94 3.57
C VAL A 60 5.80 -2.56 3.25
N LEU A 61 4.47 -2.47 3.21
CA LEU A 61 3.73 -1.22 3.09
C LEU A 61 3.50 -0.60 4.48
N PRO A 62 3.35 0.73 4.58
CA PRO A 62 2.93 1.36 5.82
C PRO A 62 1.53 0.86 6.19
N GLU A 63 1.38 0.32 7.40
CA GLU A 63 0.12 -0.25 7.92
C GLU A 63 -1.01 0.77 7.81
N ASP A 64 -2.20 0.33 7.41
CA ASP A 64 -3.40 1.13 7.57
C ASP A 64 -3.56 1.42 9.07
N ASP A 65 -3.78 2.68 9.45
CA ASP A 65 -3.98 3.08 10.85
C ASP A 65 -5.35 2.61 11.39
N GLY A 66 -5.87 1.46 10.93
CA GLY A 66 -7.23 1.00 11.18
C GLY A 66 -7.33 -0.52 11.24
N GLY A 67 -7.17 -1.07 12.46
CA GLY A 67 -7.95 -2.24 12.89
C GLY A 67 -7.18 -3.52 13.23
N GLU A 68 -6.55 -3.56 14.40
CA GLU A 68 -6.58 -4.75 15.27
C GLU A 68 -6.90 -4.31 16.72
N ASP A 69 -8.10 -3.75 16.90
CA ASP A 69 -8.86 -3.90 18.15
C ASP A 69 -9.51 -5.29 18.12
N GLU A 70 -8.79 -6.35 18.47
CA GLU A 70 -9.36 -7.54 19.13
C GLU A 70 -8.25 -8.49 19.62
N GLY A 71 -7.72 -8.13 20.80
CA GLY A 71 -6.94 -9.00 21.66
C GLY A 71 -7.60 -9.18 23.04
N VAL A 72 -8.94 -9.25 23.09
CA VAL A 72 -9.68 -9.78 24.26
C VAL A 72 -10.30 -11.11 23.87
N LYS A 73 -9.62 -12.20 24.24
CA LYS A 73 -10.15 -13.51 24.67
C LYS A 73 -9.05 -14.15 25.52
N ALA A 74 -9.23 -14.66 26.73
CA ALA A 74 -10.37 -14.80 27.65
C ALA A 74 -9.80 -14.90 29.08
#